data_AF-A0A2H1VV58-F1
#
_entry.id   AF-A0A2H1VV58-F1
#
_cell.length_a   1.000
_cell.length_b   1.000
_cell.length_c   1.000
_cell.angle_alpha   90.00
_cell.angle_beta   90.00
_cell.angle_gamma   90.00
#
_symmetry.space_group_name_H-M   'P 1'
#
loop_
_entity.id
_entity.type
_entity.pdbx_description
1 polymer ?
#
loop_
_entity_poly.entity_id
_entity_poly.type
_entity_poly.pdbx_seq_one_letter_code
_entity_poly.pdbx_strand_id
1 'polypeptide(L)'
;DPISPHQVSIVFHSAATLKFDEPLPVAIDQNVRSVQRLLDICDQLPNMQAFIHVSTAYSNAELAVVEERVYPAPVPLAQACTLAETLPGDLLGQINTQYISPKPNTYTFTKALAETVVQEHGNRGYPVAIFRPSIVISSHRHPFPGWIENLNGPSGVVVAAGKGLLHVFCCRSAARADMLPVDMAIDTLLCVAWETAVD
;
A
#
# COMPACT_ATOMS: atom_id res chain seq x y z
N ASP A 1 14.21 -3.38 -25.54
CA ASP A 1 13.20 -4.35 -25.97
C ASP A 1 11.99 -4.29 -25.06
N PRO A 2 10.76 -4.22 -25.60
CA PRO A 2 9.57 -4.37 -24.78
C PRO A 2 9.53 -5.82 -24.24
N ILE A 3 9.28 -5.96 -22.94
CA ILE A 3 9.14 -7.27 -22.28
C ILE A 3 8.00 -8.02 -22.97
N SER A 4 8.25 -9.22 -23.47
CA SER A 4 7.21 -10.04 -24.07
C SER A 4 6.24 -10.48 -22.98
N PRO A 5 4.91 -10.40 -23.18
CA PRO A 5 3.92 -10.88 -22.20
C PRO A 5 4.14 -12.35 -21.77
N HIS A 6 4.76 -13.16 -22.63
CA HIS A 6 5.12 -14.55 -22.34
C HIS A 6 6.26 -14.72 -21.33
N GLN A 7 6.98 -13.65 -20.97
CA GLN A 7 8.13 -13.72 -20.06
C GLN A 7 7.79 -13.31 -18.61
N VAL A 8 6.55 -12.87 -18.37
CA VAL A 8 6.12 -12.42 -17.04
C VAL A 8 5.44 -13.57 -16.32
N SER A 9 6.01 -14.01 -15.19
CA SER A 9 5.47 -15.08 -14.34
C SER A 9 5.09 -14.62 -12.93
N ILE A 10 5.70 -13.56 -12.42
CA ILE A 10 5.37 -12.99 -11.11
C ILE A 10 5.19 -11.48 -11.26
N VAL A 11 4.13 -10.94 -10.67
CA VAL A 11 3.85 -9.49 -10.66
C VAL A 11 3.84 -8.97 -9.24
N PHE A 12 4.67 -7.95 -8.97
CA PHE A 12 4.69 -7.21 -7.71
C PHE A 12 4.00 -5.86 -7.90
N HIS A 13 2.83 -5.69 -7.28
CA HIS A 13 2.15 -4.41 -7.28
C HIS A 13 2.49 -3.59 -6.04
N SER A 14 3.59 -2.83 -6.11
CA SER A 14 4.07 -1.95 -5.04
C SER A 14 3.82 -0.46 -5.29
N ALA A 15 3.38 -0.07 -6.48
CA ALA A 15 3.11 1.32 -6.80
C ALA A 15 1.86 1.83 -6.08
N ALA A 16 1.98 2.92 -5.34
CA ALA A 16 0.89 3.59 -4.63
C ALA A 16 1.27 5.05 -4.34
N THR A 17 0.27 5.93 -4.20
CA THR A 17 0.49 7.18 -3.46
C THR A 17 0.50 6.88 -1.97
N LEU A 18 1.51 7.40 -1.28
CA LEU A 18 1.71 7.25 0.16
C LEU A 18 1.28 8.51 0.94
N LYS A 19 0.75 9.52 0.26
CA LYS A 19 0.34 10.78 0.91
C LYS A 19 -0.96 10.59 1.68
N PHE A 20 -0.96 11.01 2.94
CA PHE A 20 -2.10 10.85 3.83
C PHE A 20 -3.24 11.82 3.51
N ASP A 21 -2.94 12.91 2.81
CA ASP A 21 -3.82 14.01 2.45
C ASP A 21 -4.07 14.12 0.93
N GLU A 22 -3.71 13.10 0.15
CA GLU A 22 -3.99 13.08 -1.30
C GLU A 22 -5.51 13.22 -1.55
N PRO A 23 -5.93 14.03 -2.53
CA PRO A 23 -7.35 14.12 -2.91
C PRO A 23 -7.93 12.75 -3.22
N LEU A 24 -9.11 12.48 -2.67
CA LEU A 24 -9.75 11.16 -2.73
C LEU A 24 -9.86 10.58 -4.17
N PRO A 25 -10.21 11.35 -5.21
CA PRO A 25 -10.22 10.82 -6.59
C PRO A 25 -8.87 10.33 -7.08
N VAL A 26 -7.81 11.07 -6.78
CA VAL A 26 -6.43 10.72 -7.15
C VAL A 26 -6.01 9.47 -6.40
N ALA A 27 -6.28 9.41 -5.10
CA ALA A 27 -5.95 8.25 -4.28
C ALA A 27 -6.71 6.99 -4.72
N ILE A 28 -7.99 7.10 -5.05
CA ILE A 28 -8.79 5.97 -5.56
C ILE A 28 -8.27 5.49 -6.92
N ASP A 29 -7.96 6.40 -7.84
CA ASP A 29 -7.43 6.00 -9.14
C ASP A 29 -6.07 5.29 -9.02
N GLN A 30 -5.16 5.85 -8.20
CA GLN A 30 -3.80 5.36 -8.06
C GLN A 30 -3.63 4.13 -7.17
N ASN A 31 -4.47 3.97 -6.14
CA ASN A 31 -4.33 2.87 -5.18
C ASN A 31 -5.39 1.78 -5.33
N VAL A 32 -6.54 2.05 -5.95
CA VAL A 32 -7.66 1.09 -6.06
C VAL A 32 -7.86 0.66 -7.52
N ARG A 33 -8.11 1.61 -8.43
CA ARG A 33 -8.37 1.29 -9.85
C ARG A 33 -7.13 0.75 -10.56
N SER A 34 -5.94 1.21 -10.16
CA SER A 34 -4.67 0.66 -10.64
C SER A 34 -4.55 -0.84 -10.37
N VAL A 35 -5.01 -1.30 -9.20
CA VAL A 35 -5.01 -2.72 -8.82
C VAL A 35 -5.94 -3.51 -9.75
N GLN A 36 -7.16 -3.02 -9.98
CA GLN A 36 -8.12 -3.64 -10.90
C GLN A 36 -7.54 -3.77 -12.31
N ARG A 37 -7.02 -2.67 -12.86
CA ARG A 37 -6.42 -2.64 -14.20
C ARG A 37 -5.24 -3.60 -14.31
N LEU A 38 -4.41 -3.68 -13.28
CA LEU A 38 -3.25 -4.55 -13.29
C LEU A 38 -3.64 -6.03 -13.20
N LEU A 39 -4.65 -6.37 -12.40
CA LEU A 39 -5.22 -7.71 -12.34
C LEU A 39 -5.83 -8.10 -13.70
N ASP A 40 -6.57 -7.20 -14.36
CA ASP A 40 -7.11 -7.42 -15.72
C ASP A 40 -6.00 -7.69 -16.76
N ILE A 41 -4.83 -7.06 -16.60
CA ILE A 41 -3.64 -7.34 -17.41
C ILE A 41 -3.08 -8.73 -17.06
N CYS A 42 -2.95 -9.05 -15.76
CA CYS A 42 -2.42 -10.33 -15.30
C CYS A 42 -3.27 -11.51 -15.76
N ASP A 43 -4.59 -11.35 -15.84
CA ASP A 43 -5.52 -12.35 -16.38
C ASP A 43 -5.24 -12.71 -17.85
N GLN A 44 -4.54 -11.85 -18.59
CA GLN A 44 -4.16 -12.07 -19.98
C GLN A 44 -2.73 -12.61 -20.12
N LEU A 45 -1.98 -12.73 -19.02
CA LEU A 45 -0.61 -13.23 -19.03
C LEU A 45 -0.61 -14.77 -18.98
N PRO A 46 -0.03 -15.45 -20.00
CA PRO A 46 -0.18 -16.89 -20.14
C PRO A 46 0.63 -17.72 -19.14
N ASN A 47 1.64 -17.11 -18.51
CA ASN A 47 2.60 -17.81 -17.64
C ASN A 47 2.52 -17.32 -16.20
N MET A 48 1.37 -16.77 -15.77
CA MET A 48 1.21 -16.28 -14.41
C MET A 48 1.35 -17.39 -13.37
N GLN A 49 2.19 -17.10 -12.37
CA GLN A 49 2.46 -17.95 -11.22
C GLN A 49 2.10 -17.27 -9.91
N ALA A 50 2.24 -15.94 -9.79
CA ALA A 50 1.80 -15.24 -8.60
C ALA A 50 1.59 -13.73 -8.84
N PHE A 51 0.59 -13.17 -8.15
CA PHE A 51 0.40 -11.73 -8.04
C PHE A 51 0.48 -11.29 -6.58
N ILE A 52 1.40 -10.38 -6.28
CA ILE A 52 1.65 -9.90 -4.93
C ILE A 52 1.28 -8.43 -4.82
N HIS A 53 0.22 -8.14 -4.07
CA HIS A 53 -0.19 -6.78 -3.75
C HIS A 53 0.51 -6.31 -2.47
N VAL A 54 1.31 -5.25 -2.57
CA VAL A 54 1.86 -4.59 -1.38
C VAL A 54 0.80 -3.68 -0.80
N SER A 55 0.20 -4.04 0.32
CA SER A 55 -0.67 -3.20 1.13
C SER A 55 0.12 -2.48 2.24
N THR A 56 -0.40 -2.38 3.47
CA THR A 56 0.28 -1.80 4.63
C THR A 56 -0.31 -2.38 5.91
N ALA A 57 0.51 -2.55 6.95
CA ALA A 57 0.05 -2.96 8.28
C ALA A 57 -0.99 -1.99 8.88
N TYR A 58 -1.07 -0.77 8.36
CA TYR A 58 -1.97 0.28 8.80
C TYR A 58 -3.29 0.35 8.00
N SER A 59 -3.56 -0.59 7.09
CA SER A 59 -4.80 -0.56 6.29
C SER A 59 -6.04 -0.62 7.17
N ASN A 60 -5.93 -1.20 8.36
CA ASN A 60 -6.97 -1.28 9.39
C ASN A 60 -6.54 -0.62 10.71
N ALA A 61 -5.88 0.54 10.64
CA ALA A 61 -5.34 1.27 11.80
C ALA A 61 -6.37 1.73 12.84
N GLU A 62 -7.66 1.72 12.50
CA GLU A 62 -8.76 1.97 13.44
C GLU A 62 -9.02 0.80 14.40
N LEU A 63 -8.49 -0.40 14.09
CA LEU A 63 -8.66 -1.60 14.90
C LEU A 63 -7.51 -1.73 15.91
N ALA A 64 -7.84 -2.14 17.13
CA ALA A 64 -6.84 -2.39 18.16
C ALA A 64 -6.01 -3.66 17.91
N VAL A 65 -6.61 -4.65 17.24
CA VAL A 65 -5.99 -5.92 16.88
C VAL A 65 -6.31 -6.23 15.43
N VAL A 66 -5.26 -6.51 14.65
CA VAL A 66 -5.36 -6.85 13.23
C VAL A 66 -4.81 -8.26 13.05
N GLU A 67 -5.60 -9.13 12.43
CA GLU A 67 -5.28 -10.52 12.10
C GLU A 67 -4.91 -10.63 10.62
N GLU A 68 -4.30 -11.75 10.22
CA GLU A 68 -3.98 -12.05 8.83
C GLU A 68 -5.21 -12.51 8.04
N ARG A 69 -6.12 -11.55 7.80
CA ARG A 69 -7.29 -11.72 6.94
C ARG A 69 -7.61 -10.43 6.19
N VAL A 70 -8.37 -10.53 5.12
CA VAL A 70 -8.95 -9.34 4.48
C VAL A 70 -10.18 -8.92 5.27
N TYR A 71 -10.22 -7.64 5.64
CA TYR A 71 -11.34 -7.05 6.38
C TYR A 71 -12.38 -6.51 5.40
N PRO A 72 -13.67 -6.48 5.78
CA PRO A 72 -14.70 -5.85 4.96
C PRO A 72 -14.32 -4.41 4.61
N ALA A 73 -14.56 -4.03 3.36
CA ALA A 73 -14.34 -2.66 2.91
C ALA A 73 -15.15 -1.66 3.76
N PRO A 74 -14.60 -0.47 4.09
CA PRO A 74 -15.34 0.56 4.80
C PRO A 74 -16.56 1.06 4.02
N VAL A 75 -16.51 0.98 2.69
CA VAL A 75 -17.59 1.30 1.76
C VAL A 75 -17.52 0.35 0.55
N PRO A 76 -18.65 0.07 -0.14
CA PRO A 76 -18.63 -0.68 -1.39
C PRO A 76 -17.72 -0.04 -2.45
N LEU A 77 -16.93 -0.86 -3.15
CA LEU A 77 -15.96 -0.40 -4.15
C LEU A 77 -16.61 0.43 -5.26
N ALA A 78 -17.71 -0.06 -5.82
CA ALA A 78 -18.45 0.64 -6.86
C ALA A 78 -18.92 2.04 -6.40
N GLN A 79 -19.30 2.18 -5.13
CA GLN A 79 -19.72 3.45 -4.56
C GLN A 79 -18.54 4.42 -4.44
N ALA A 80 -17.41 3.97 -3.89
CA ALA A 80 -16.19 4.79 -3.78
C ALA A 80 -15.70 5.26 -5.15
N CYS A 81 -15.66 4.34 -6.11
CA CYS A 81 -15.30 4.59 -7.49
C CYS A 81 -16.22 5.61 -8.16
N THR A 82 -17.54 5.47 -8.01
CA THR A 82 -18.52 6.40 -8.58
C THR A 82 -18.40 7.78 -7.95
N LEU A 83 -18.28 7.85 -6.63
CA LEU A 83 -18.16 9.11 -5.90
C LEU A 83 -16.90 9.88 -6.31
N ALA A 84 -15.78 9.19 -6.51
CA ALA A 84 -14.53 9.78 -7.00
C ALA A 84 -14.64 10.38 -8.41
N GLU A 85 -15.45 9.79 -9.29
CA GLU A 85 -15.63 10.23 -10.68
C GLU A 85 -16.70 11.30 -10.85
N THR A 86 -17.75 11.27 -10.03
CA THR A 86 -18.96 12.06 -10.27
C THR A 86 -18.99 13.35 -9.48
N LEU A 87 -18.35 13.39 -8.31
CA LEU A 87 -18.51 14.49 -7.39
C LEU A 87 -17.40 15.55 -7.62
N PRO A 88 -17.75 16.84 -7.73
CA PRO A 88 -16.78 17.93 -7.82
C PRO A 88 -15.76 17.91 -6.67
N GLY A 89 -14.50 18.25 -6.97
CA GLY A 89 -13.39 18.13 -6.02
C GLY A 89 -13.54 18.97 -4.75
N ASP A 90 -14.21 20.12 -4.84
CA ASP A 90 -14.54 21.00 -3.72
C ASP A 90 -15.55 20.36 -2.76
N LEU A 91 -16.62 19.77 -3.30
CA LEU A 91 -17.61 19.04 -2.51
C LEU A 91 -17.00 17.78 -1.89
N LEU A 92 -16.14 17.06 -2.63
CA LEU A 92 -15.40 15.92 -2.09
C LEU A 92 -14.52 16.33 -0.93
N GLY A 93 -13.80 17.44 -1.04
CA GLY A 93 -12.99 17.98 0.04
C GLY A 93 -13.79 18.25 1.31
N GLN A 94 -15.04 18.72 1.17
CA GLN A 94 -15.92 19.00 2.31
C GLN A 94 -16.41 17.74 3.03
N ILE A 95 -16.65 16.64 2.28
CA ILE A 95 -17.16 15.39 2.86
C ILE A 95 -16.06 14.39 3.19
N ASN A 96 -14.83 14.57 2.71
CA ASN A 96 -13.76 13.57 2.73
C ASN A 96 -13.56 12.94 4.11
N THR A 97 -13.39 13.77 5.15
CA THR A 97 -13.16 13.32 6.53
C THR A 97 -14.29 12.44 7.05
N GLN A 98 -15.54 12.77 6.73
CA GLN A 98 -16.70 11.98 7.14
C GLN A 98 -16.80 10.69 6.33
N TYR A 99 -16.49 10.76 5.04
CA TYR A 99 -16.59 9.65 4.10
C TYR A 99 -15.56 8.55 4.36
N ILE A 100 -14.32 8.91 4.68
CA ILE A 100 -13.26 7.94 4.95
C ILE A 100 -13.32 7.36 6.37
N SER A 101 -14.09 7.96 7.27
CA SER A 101 -14.26 7.50 8.64
C SER A 101 -14.74 6.03 8.68
N PRO A 102 -14.20 5.17 9.56
CA PRO A 102 -13.30 5.46 10.68
C PRO A 102 -11.81 5.52 10.33
N LYS A 103 -11.43 5.45 9.06
CA LYS A 103 -10.02 5.44 8.66
C LYS A 103 -9.36 6.78 9.00
N PRO A 104 -8.12 6.78 9.51
CA PRO A 104 -7.46 8.01 9.95
C PRO A 104 -7.03 8.93 8.79
N ASN A 105 -6.91 8.41 7.57
CA ASN A 105 -6.48 9.16 6.40
C ASN A 105 -6.83 8.46 5.07
N THR A 106 -6.74 9.20 3.96
CA THR A 106 -7.08 8.71 2.62
C THR A 106 -6.21 7.52 2.19
N TYR A 107 -4.95 7.48 2.61
CA TYR A 107 -4.04 6.37 2.30
C TYR A 107 -4.55 5.05 2.90
N THR A 108 -4.73 4.98 4.21
CA THR A 108 -5.23 3.77 4.90
C THR A 108 -6.60 3.33 4.36
N PHE A 109 -7.48 4.28 4.06
CA PHE A 109 -8.77 4.03 3.42
C PHE A 109 -8.62 3.36 2.05
N THR A 110 -7.81 3.94 1.15
CA THR A 110 -7.64 3.37 -0.19
C THR A 110 -6.86 2.06 -0.20
N LYS A 111 -5.93 1.84 0.73
CA LYS A 111 -5.27 0.53 0.89
C LYS A 111 -6.23 -0.55 1.38
N ALA A 112 -7.15 -0.23 2.29
CA ALA A 112 -8.21 -1.17 2.68
C ALA A 112 -9.12 -1.53 1.50
N LEU A 113 -9.51 -0.55 0.68
CA LEU A 113 -10.28 -0.81 -0.55
C LEU A 113 -9.50 -1.66 -1.57
N ALA A 114 -8.20 -1.41 -1.73
CA ALA A 114 -7.34 -2.18 -2.61
C ALA A 114 -7.27 -3.67 -2.22
N GLU A 115 -7.23 -3.98 -0.92
CA GLU A 115 -7.28 -5.36 -0.44
C GLU A 115 -8.60 -6.05 -0.82
N THR A 116 -9.72 -5.33 -0.75
CA THR A 116 -11.02 -5.83 -1.20
C THR A 116 -11.03 -6.09 -2.70
N VAL A 117 -10.40 -5.24 -3.51
CA VAL A 117 -10.25 -5.50 -4.95
C VAL A 117 -9.54 -6.82 -5.19
N VAL A 118 -8.42 -7.06 -4.51
CA VAL A 118 -7.66 -8.32 -4.64
C VAL A 118 -8.50 -9.52 -4.18
N GLN A 119 -9.26 -9.38 -3.09
CA GLN A 119 -10.14 -10.43 -2.59
C GLN A 119 -11.30 -10.74 -3.56
N GLU A 120 -11.99 -9.71 -4.06
CA GLU A 120 -13.14 -9.85 -4.97
C GLU A 120 -12.73 -10.35 -6.36
N HIS A 121 -11.50 -10.06 -6.80
CA HIS A 121 -10.96 -10.61 -8.06
C HIS A 121 -10.95 -12.14 -8.04
N GLY A 122 -10.67 -12.71 -6.86
CA GLY A 122 -10.65 -14.15 -6.63
C GLY A 122 -9.52 -14.88 -7.37
N ASN A 123 -9.57 -16.21 -7.37
CA ASN A 123 -8.62 -17.03 -8.10
C ASN A 123 -9.09 -17.20 -9.56
N ARG A 124 -8.44 -16.48 -10.48
CA ARG A 124 -8.69 -16.56 -11.93
C ARG A 124 -7.66 -17.39 -12.70
N GLY A 125 -6.90 -18.23 -12.01
CA GLY A 125 -5.92 -19.12 -12.61
C GLY A 125 -4.48 -18.92 -12.10
N TYR A 126 -4.27 -17.99 -11.17
CA TYR A 126 -3.01 -17.82 -10.46
C TYR A 126 -3.27 -17.39 -9.00
N PRO A 127 -2.40 -17.82 -8.06
CA PRO A 127 -2.49 -17.43 -6.67
C PRO A 127 -2.15 -15.95 -6.45
N VAL A 128 -2.75 -15.37 -5.43
CA VAL A 128 -2.59 -13.96 -5.05
C VAL A 128 -2.23 -13.84 -3.58
N ALA A 129 -1.36 -12.91 -3.23
CA ALA A 129 -1.03 -12.59 -1.84
C ALA A 129 -1.05 -11.10 -1.56
N ILE A 130 -1.37 -10.74 -0.32
CA ILE A 130 -1.36 -9.37 0.18
C ILE A 130 -0.25 -9.24 1.22
N PHE A 131 0.79 -8.48 0.89
CA PHE A 131 1.92 -8.20 1.77
C PHE A 131 1.70 -6.88 2.51
N ARG A 132 1.71 -6.88 3.86
CA ARG A 132 1.42 -5.70 4.69
C ARG A 132 2.66 -5.23 5.49
N PRO A 133 3.58 -4.46 4.89
CA PRO A 133 4.72 -3.91 5.63
C PRO A 133 4.29 -2.83 6.62
N SER A 134 5.07 -2.65 7.69
CA SER A 134 4.99 -1.50 8.62
C SER A 134 5.71 -0.27 8.04
N ILE A 135 6.21 0.65 8.87
CA ILE A 135 6.87 1.86 8.37
C ILE A 135 8.24 1.47 7.80
N VAL A 136 8.35 1.49 6.48
CA VAL A 136 9.61 1.18 5.81
C VAL A 136 10.61 2.33 5.99
N ILE A 137 11.81 2.00 6.47
CA ILE A 137 12.91 2.94 6.70
C ILE A 137 14.16 2.57 5.88
N SER A 138 15.24 3.35 6.07
CA SER A 138 16.54 3.09 5.45
C SER A 138 17.02 1.65 5.64
N SER A 139 17.77 1.15 4.66
CA SER A 139 18.31 -0.21 4.69
C SER A 139 19.19 -0.47 5.91
N HIS A 140 19.17 -1.71 6.35
CA HIS A 140 20.09 -2.19 7.38
C HIS A 140 21.44 -2.60 6.78
N ARG A 141 21.45 -3.28 5.63
CA ARG A 141 22.62 -3.87 4.96
C ARG A 141 22.68 -3.59 3.46
N HIS A 142 21.62 -3.85 2.70
CA HIS A 142 21.65 -3.75 1.23
C HIS A 142 20.84 -2.55 0.71
N PRO A 143 21.32 -1.82 -0.33
CA PRO A 143 22.60 -1.98 -1.03
C PRO A 143 23.83 -1.58 -0.20
N PHE A 144 23.65 -0.72 0.81
CA PHE A 144 24.60 -0.41 1.89
C PHE A 144 23.81 0.15 3.09
N PRO A 145 24.33 0.13 4.33
CA PRO A 145 23.61 0.61 5.50
C PRO A 145 23.21 2.09 5.40
N GLY A 146 21.95 2.40 5.72
CA GLY A 146 21.41 3.76 5.70
C GLY A 146 20.99 4.26 4.31
N TRP A 147 21.02 3.41 3.28
CA TRP A 147 20.49 3.76 1.96
C TRP A 147 18.99 4.00 2.04
N ILE A 148 18.54 5.09 1.41
CA ILE A 148 17.13 5.42 1.28
C ILE A 148 16.91 6.27 0.02
N GLU A 149 15.77 6.04 -0.63
CA GLU A 149 15.41 6.77 -1.85
C GLU A 149 14.86 8.18 -1.56
N ASN A 150 14.16 8.35 -0.43
CA ASN A 150 13.52 9.62 -0.07
C ASN A 150 13.51 9.85 1.45
N LEU A 151 13.17 11.07 1.87
CA LEU A 151 13.15 11.46 3.28
C LEU A 151 11.74 11.42 3.89
N ASN A 152 10.85 10.57 3.38
CA ASN A 152 9.49 10.50 3.89
C ASN A 152 9.47 9.94 5.33
N GLY A 153 8.54 10.43 6.14
CA GLY A 153 8.27 9.89 7.48
C GLY A 153 9.47 9.98 8.44
N PRO A 154 9.79 8.90 9.19
CA PRO A 154 10.86 8.91 10.20
C PRO A 154 12.24 9.32 9.67
N SER A 155 12.54 8.98 8.42
CA SER A 155 13.84 9.27 7.81
C SER A 155 14.10 10.77 7.71
N GLY A 156 13.08 11.55 7.38
CA GLY A 156 13.16 13.02 7.37
C GLY A 156 13.38 13.60 8.77
N VAL A 157 12.72 13.03 9.79
CA VAL A 157 12.89 13.42 11.20
C VAL A 157 14.34 13.19 11.65
N VAL A 158 14.90 12.01 11.37
CA VAL A 158 16.27 11.66 11.72
C VAL A 158 17.28 12.58 11.03
N VAL A 159 17.11 12.84 9.72
CA VAL A 159 18.01 13.74 8.98
C VAL A 159 17.90 15.18 9.48
N ALA A 160 16.69 15.68 9.76
CA ALA A 160 16.49 17.03 10.27
C ALA A 160 17.11 17.21 11.66
N ALA A 161 16.98 16.21 12.54
CA ALA A 161 17.62 16.22 13.86
C ALA A 161 19.15 16.15 13.74
N GLY A 162 19.68 15.23 12.91
CA GLY A 162 21.12 15.07 12.71
C GLY A 162 21.79 16.30 12.09
N LYS A 163 21.06 17.09 11.28
CA LYS A 163 21.53 18.38 10.74
C LYS A 163 21.33 19.57 11.68
N GLY A 164 20.72 19.37 12.85
CA GLY A 164 20.39 20.44 13.78
C GLY A 164 19.29 21.39 13.28
N LEU A 165 18.43 20.95 12.36
CA LEU A 165 17.26 21.70 11.89
C LEU A 165 16.02 21.44 12.74
N LEU A 166 15.91 20.24 13.32
CA LEU A 166 14.84 19.85 14.22
C LEU A 166 15.38 19.71 15.64
N HIS A 167 14.91 20.55 16.56
CA HIS A 167 15.39 20.58 17.95
C HIS A 167 14.40 19.94 18.93
N VAL A 168 13.12 19.95 18.60
CA VAL A 168 12.04 19.43 19.44
C VAL A 168 11.09 18.61 18.57
N PHE A 169 10.80 17.39 18.99
CA PHE A 169 9.83 16.51 18.34
C PHE A 169 8.73 16.13 19.34
N CYS A 170 7.50 16.58 19.07
CA CYS A 170 6.36 16.27 19.93
C CYS A 170 5.94 14.82 19.73
N CYS A 171 6.16 13.99 20.75
CA CYS A 171 5.76 12.59 20.74
C CYS A 171 5.36 12.14 22.15
N ARG A 172 4.57 11.07 22.23
CA ARG A 172 4.31 10.39 23.51
C ARG A 172 5.45 9.41 23.75
N SER A 173 6.09 9.45 24.92
CA SER A 173 7.21 8.56 25.25
C SER A 173 6.84 7.07 25.25
N ALA A 174 5.56 6.76 25.47
CA ALA A 174 5.04 5.39 25.41
C ALA A 174 4.60 4.96 24.00
N ALA A 175 4.60 5.85 23.00
CA ALA A 175 4.24 5.49 21.64
C ALA A 175 5.30 4.57 21.03
N ARG A 176 4.85 3.54 20.31
CA ARG A 176 5.72 2.61 19.59
C ARG A 176 5.57 2.86 18.10
N ALA A 177 6.70 3.06 17.43
CA ALA A 177 6.77 3.12 15.98
C ALA A 177 7.44 1.83 15.50
N ASP A 178 6.67 1.00 14.79
CA ASP A 178 7.19 -0.20 14.14
C ASP A 178 7.87 0.23 12.84
N MET A 179 9.19 0.03 12.78
CA MET A 179 10.03 0.42 11.65
C MET A 179 10.71 -0.80 11.05
N LEU A 180 10.50 -1.00 9.76
CA LEU A 180 11.03 -2.12 8.98
C LEU A 180 12.11 -1.63 8.01
N PRO A 181 13.37 -2.10 8.10
CA PRO A 181 14.39 -1.78 7.10
C PRO A 181 13.96 -2.23 5.70
N VAL A 182 14.17 -1.38 4.68
CA VAL A 182 13.70 -1.64 3.30
C VAL A 182 14.27 -2.92 2.70
N ASP A 183 15.51 -3.27 2.99
CA ASP A 183 16.12 -4.52 2.51
C ASP A 183 15.44 -5.75 3.10
N MET A 184 15.13 -5.73 4.40
CA MET A 184 14.34 -6.80 5.02
C MET A 184 12.91 -6.88 4.47
N ALA A 185 12.29 -5.73 4.17
CA ALA A 185 10.97 -5.68 3.55
C ALA A 185 10.98 -6.31 2.14
N ILE A 186 12.01 -6.03 1.35
CA ILE A 186 12.21 -6.59 0.01
C ILE A 186 12.47 -8.10 0.10
N ASP A 187 13.38 -8.55 0.98
CA ASP A 187 13.67 -9.97 1.17
C ASP A 187 12.40 -10.74 1.54
N THR A 188 11.61 -10.19 2.46
CA THR A 188 10.33 -10.79 2.88
C THR A 188 9.32 -10.81 1.72
N LEU A 189 9.22 -9.73 0.95
CA LEU A 189 8.34 -9.65 -0.20
C LEU A 189 8.70 -10.68 -1.28
N LEU A 190 9.99 -10.92 -1.52
CA LEU A 190 10.47 -11.96 -2.43
C LEU A 190 10.14 -13.35 -1.91
N CYS A 191 10.31 -13.61 -0.61
CA CYS A 191 9.89 -14.87 0.02
C CYS A 191 8.38 -15.09 -0.11
N VAL A 192 7.55 -14.07 0.17
CA VAL A 192 6.09 -14.15 -0.01
C VAL A 192 5.73 -14.51 -1.45
N ALA A 193 6.38 -13.90 -2.42
CA ALA A 193 6.15 -14.20 -3.84
C ALA A 193 6.52 -15.64 -4.20
N TRP A 194 7.65 -16.12 -3.68
CA TRP A 194 8.08 -17.49 -3.87
C TRP A 194 7.06 -18.48 -3.29
N GLU A 195 6.71 -18.35 -2.01
CA GLU A 195 5.74 -19.22 -1.34
C GLU A 195 4.38 -19.20 -2.07
N THR A 196 3.89 -18.00 -2.41
CA THR A 196 2.62 -17.86 -3.15
C THR A 196 2.64 -18.57 -4.50
N ALA A 197 3.78 -18.64 -5.18
CA ALA A 197 3.91 -19.27 -6.49
C ALA A 197 4.03 -20.80 -6.43
N VAL A 198 4.40 -21.37 -5.27
CA VAL A 198 4.63 -22.81 -5.11
C VAL A 198 3.56 -23.52 -4.28
N ASP A 199 2.78 -22.79 -3.48
CA ASP A 199 1.60 -23.27 -2.72
C ASP A 199 0.43 -23.67 -3.64
#